data_AF-A0A851K9J1-F1
#
_entry.id   AF-A0A851K9J1-F1
#
_cell.length_a   1.000
_cell.length_b   1.000
_cell.length_c   1.000
_cell.angle_alpha   90.00
_cell.angle_beta   90.00
_cell.angle_gamma   90.00
#
_symmetry.space_group_name_H-M   'P 1'
#
loop_
_entity.id
_entity.type
_entity.pdbx_description
1 polymer ?
#
loop_
_entity_poly.entity_id
_entity_poly.type
_entity_poly.pdbx_seq_one_letter_code
_entity_poly.pdbx_strand_id
1 'polypeptide(L)'
;MLNSEPAALEVPSARPEPEPAFGAGAGAAGPAGKEPLSREERRRRRRATAKYRTAHATRERIRVEAFNVAFAELRRLLPTLPPDKKLSKIEILRLAICYISYLNHVLDV
;
A
#
# COMPACT_ATOMS: atom_id res chain seq x y z
N MET A 1 40.79 -13.97 34.90
CA MET A 1 41.01 -15.13 34.00
C MET A 1 39.70 -15.86 33.84
N LEU A 2 38.99 -15.61 32.75
CA LEU A 2 37.89 -16.46 32.28
C LEU A 2 38.09 -16.57 30.78
N ASN A 3 38.76 -17.65 30.38
CA ASN A 3 38.80 -18.10 29.00
C ASN A 3 37.75 -19.21 28.93
N SER A 4 36.74 -19.05 28.09
CA SER A 4 35.78 -20.12 27.78
C SER A 4 35.38 -19.98 26.32
N GLU A 5 35.51 -21.11 25.62
CA GLU A 5 35.60 -21.31 24.18
C GLU A 5 34.37 -20.86 23.38
N PRO A 6 34.55 -20.49 22.08
CA PRO A 6 33.42 -20.38 21.16
C PRO A 6 33.02 -21.78 20.65
N ALA A 7 31.79 -22.19 20.94
CA ALA A 7 31.18 -23.39 20.39
C ALA A 7 31.10 -23.31 18.85
N ALA A 8 31.84 -24.20 18.20
CA ALA A 8 31.76 -24.45 16.77
C ALA A 8 30.35 -24.96 16.42
N LEU A 9 29.67 -24.24 15.53
CA LEU A 9 28.48 -24.74 14.85
C LEU A 9 28.94 -25.77 13.81
N GLU A 10 28.89 -27.04 14.19
CA GLU A 10 29.03 -28.16 13.26
C GLU A 10 27.89 -28.11 12.23
N VAL A 11 28.28 -28.08 10.96
CA VAL A 11 27.41 -28.24 9.80
C VAL A 11 27.14 -29.74 9.63
N PRO A 12 25.89 -30.22 9.70
CA PRO A 12 25.61 -31.62 9.40
C PRO A 12 25.70 -31.89 7.89
N SER A 13 26.55 -32.85 7.58
CA SER A 13 26.83 -33.48 6.30
C SER A 13 25.58 -33.97 5.54
N ALA A 14 25.73 -33.95 4.22
CA ALA A 14 24.82 -34.38 3.16
C ALA A 14 23.98 -35.65 3.45
N ARG A 15 22.73 -35.62 2.99
CA ARG A 15 21.91 -36.81 2.68
C ARG A 15 21.43 -36.74 1.21
N PRO A 16 21.29 -37.91 0.55
CA PRO A 16 21.50 -38.05 -0.89
C PRO A 16 20.29 -37.67 -1.75
N GLU A 17 20.60 -37.17 -2.96
CA GLU A 17 19.70 -36.92 -4.09
C GLU A 17 18.90 -38.18 -4.49
N PRO A 18 17.59 -38.06 -4.79
CA PRO A 18 16.86 -39.11 -5.49
C PRO A 18 17.08 -39.01 -7.00
N GLU A 19 17.81 -39.97 -7.58
CA GLU A 19 17.87 -40.21 -9.03
C GLU A 19 16.54 -40.78 -9.55
N PRO A 20 15.88 -40.18 -10.56
CA PRO A 20 14.91 -40.89 -11.37
C PRO A 20 15.52 -41.34 -12.71
N ALA A 21 15.45 -42.66 -12.86
CA ALA A 21 15.65 -43.53 -14.01
C ALA A 21 15.66 -42.91 -15.44
N PHE A 22 16.59 -43.46 -16.22
CA PHE A 22 16.85 -43.30 -17.64
C PHE A 22 15.62 -43.52 -18.55
N GLY A 23 15.31 -42.52 -19.37
CA GLY A 23 15.07 -42.61 -20.81
C GLY A 23 13.86 -43.39 -21.38
N ALA A 24 12.96 -42.66 -22.05
CA ALA A 24 12.61 -42.81 -23.48
C ALA A 24 11.18 -42.30 -23.76
N GLY A 25 11.06 -41.32 -24.65
CA GLY A 25 9.75 -40.86 -25.11
C GLY A 25 9.81 -39.54 -25.87
N ALA A 26 10.38 -39.58 -27.08
CA ALA A 26 10.23 -38.51 -28.05
C ALA A 26 8.75 -38.38 -28.44
N GLY A 27 8.18 -37.19 -28.22
CA GLY A 27 6.82 -36.83 -28.58
C GLY A 27 6.71 -35.33 -28.78
N ALA A 28 7.16 -34.86 -29.94
CA ALA A 28 6.85 -33.53 -30.41
C ALA A 28 5.40 -33.52 -30.94
N ALA A 29 4.48 -32.82 -30.26
CA ALA A 29 3.22 -32.35 -30.86
C ALA A 29 2.46 -31.34 -29.96
N GLY A 30 2.47 -30.06 -30.38
CA GLY A 30 1.31 -29.17 -30.29
C GLY A 30 1.20 -28.21 -29.09
N PRO A 31 0.91 -26.90 -29.31
CA PRO A 31 0.54 -26.00 -28.22
C PRO A 31 -0.86 -26.40 -27.74
N ALA A 32 -0.95 -27.03 -26.58
CA ALA A 32 -2.22 -27.30 -25.93
C ALA A 32 -3.01 -25.99 -25.80
N GLY A 33 -4.18 -25.95 -26.46
CA GLY A 33 -5.08 -24.80 -26.48
C GLY A 33 -5.40 -24.37 -25.06
N LYS A 34 -4.95 -23.18 -24.69
CA LYS A 34 -5.46 -22.50 -23.50
C LYS A 34 -6.88 -22.07 -23.86
N GLU A 35 -7.88 -22.80 -23.37
CA GLU A 35 -9.26 -22.35 -23.32
C GLU A 35 -9.28 -20.84 -23.03
N PRO A 36 -9.98 -20.02 -23.84
CA PRO A 36 -9.92 -18.59 -23.70
C PRO A 36 -10.44 -18.21 -22.32
N LEU A 37 -9.52 -17.77 -21.45
CA LEU A 37 -9.86 -17.30 -20.10
C LEU A 37 -11.09 -16.41 -20.14
N SER A 38 -12.03 -16.67 -19.25
CA SER A 38 -13.24 -15.87 -19.12
C SER A 38 -12.85 -14.40 -18.91
N ARG A 39 -13.69 -13.47 -19.39
CA ARG A 39 -13.48 -12.03 -19.25
C ARG A 39 -13.16 -11.65 -17.80
N GLU A 40 -13.78 -12.32 -16.83
CA GLU A 40 -13.56 -12.10 -15.41
C GLU A 40 -12.18 -12.59 -14.96
N GLU A 41 -11.72 -13.75 -15.42
CA GLU A 41 -10.38 -14.28 -15.09
C GLU A 41 -9.26 -13.41 -15.65
N ARG A 42 -9.42 -12.91 -16.89
CA ARG A 42 -8.48 -11.95 -17.48
C ARG A 42 -8.39 -10.66 -16.64
N ARG A 43 -9.54 -10.17 -16.16
CA ARG A 43 -9.61 -8.98 -15.29
C ARG A 43 -8.94 -9.23 -13.93
N ARG A 44 -9.17 -10.39 -13.32
CA ARG A 44 -8.50 -10.80 -12.07
C ARG A 44 -6.99 -10.90 -12.26
N ARG A 45 -6.51 -11.57 -13.30
CA ARG A 45 -5.07 -11.71 -13.59
C ARG A 45 -4.41 -10.35 -13.79
N ARG A 46 -5.04 -9.45 -14.53
CA ARG A 46 -4.55 -8.07 -14.71
C ARG A 46 -4.45 -7.33 -13.37
N ARG A 47 -5.47 -7.42 -12.51
CA ARG A 47 -5.47 -6.77 -11.18
C ARG A 47 -4.41 -7.34 -10.24
N ALA A 48 -4.11 -8.63 -10.38
CA ALA A 48 -3.06 -9.31 -9.64
C ALA A 48 -1.64 -8.99 -10.15
N THR A 49 -1.48 -8.23 -11.23
CA THR A 49 -0.14 -7.78 -11.64
C THR A 49 0.39 -6.70 -10.69
N ALA A 50 1.69 -6.75 -10.40
CA ALA A 50 2.35 -5.73 -9.59
C ALA A 50 2.16 -4.33 -10.21
N LYS A 51 2.29 -4.20 -11.55
CA LYS A 51 2.07 -2.96 -12.29
C LYS A 51 0.68 -2.35 -12.05
N TYR A 52 -0.38 -3.17 -12.04
CA TYR A 52 -1.72 -2.67 -11.75
C TYR A 52 -1.85 -2.20 -10.30
N ARG A 53 -1.34 -2.98 -9.34
CA ARG A 53 -1.40 -2.63 -7.92
C ARG A 53 -0.63 -1.34 -7.62
N THR A 54 0.58 -1.20 -8.13
CA THR A 54 1.40 0.01 -7.93
C THR A 54 0.74 1.22 -8.56
N ALA A 55 0.28 1.12 -9.81
CA ALA A 55 -0.43 2.23 -10.46
C ALA A 55 -1.69 2.65 -9.69
N HIS A 56 -2.45 1.70 -9.13
CA HIS A 56 -3.62 2.01 -8.31
C HIS A 56 -3.23 2.66 -6.98
N ALA A 57 -2.20 2.14 -6.31
CA ALA A 57 -1.70 2.72 -5.06
C ALA A 57 -1.19 4.16 -5.27
N THR A 58 -0.45 4.42 -6.35
CA THR A 58 0.01 5.78 -6.70
C THR A 58 -1.16 6.73 -6.93
N ARG A 59 -2.20 6.31 -7.68
CA ARG A 59 -3.40 7.13 -7.89
C ARG A 59 -4.10 7.47 -6.59
N GLU A 60 -4.25 6.50 -5.71
CA GLU A 60 -4.87 6.73 -4.41
C GLU A 60 -4.04 7.65 -3.53
N ARG A 61 -2.71 7.50 -3.55
CA ARG A 61 -1.79 8.41 -2.85
C ARG A 61 -1.97 9.86 -3.32
N ILE A 62 -2.02 10.09 -4.63
CA ILE A 62 -2.24 11.42 -5.22
C ILE A 62 -3.60 11.98 -4.79
N ARG A 63 -4.65 11.15 -4.80
CA ARG A 63 -5.99 11.56 -4.34
C ARG A 63 -5.99 12.02 -2.88
N VAL A 64 -5.32 11.26 -2.01
CA VAL A 64 -5.21 11.59 -0.58
C VAL A 64 -4.31 12.81 -0.35
N GLU A 65 -3.24 12.97 -1.13
CA GLU A 65 -2.36 14.13 -1.10
C GLU A 65 -3.11 15.41 -1.47
N ALA A 66 -3.88 15.39 -2.57
CA ALA A 66 -4.74 16.49 -2.97
C ALA A 66 -5.78 16.84 -1.88
N PHE A 67 -6.39 15.84 -1.25
CA PHE A 67 -7.29 16.05 -0.12
C PHE A 67 -6.57 16.73 1.06
N ASN A 68 -5.36 16.29 1.40
CA ASN A 68 -4.61 16.86 2.53
C ASN A 68 -4.14 18.30 2.25
N VAL A 69 -3.84 18.65 1.00
CA VAL A 69 -3.53 20.04 0.59
C VAL A 69 -4.73 20.95 0.84
N ALA A 70 -5.92 20.57 0.35
CA ALA A 70 -7.15 21.32 0.62
C ALA A 70 -7.44 21.45 2.13
N PHE A 71 -7.12 20.41 2.90
CA PHE A 71 -7.27 20.41 4.35
C PHE A 71 -6.31 21.38 5.06
N ALA A 72 -5.08 21.51 4.56
CA ALA A 72 -4.10 22.47 5.06
C ALA A 72 -4.48 23.91 4.70
N GLU A 73 -5.04 24.14 3.51
CA GLU A 73 -5.59 25.44 3.11
C GLU A 73 -6.73 25.87 4.03
N LEU A 74 -7.69 24.97 4.30
CA LEU A 74 -8.76 25.21 5.26
C LEU A 74 -8.19 25.56 6.65
N ARG A 75 -7.22 24.80 7.15
CA ARG A 75 -6.58 25.06 8.46
C ARG A 75 -5.98 26.46 8.56
N ARG A 76 -5.40 26.99 7.48
CA ARG A 76 -4.79 28.33 7.45
C ARG A 76 -5.81 29.45 7.63
N LEU A 77 -7.07 29.23 7.25
CA LEU A 77 -8.15 30.19 7.40
C LEU A 77 -8.76 30.20 8.81
N LEU A 78 -8.49 29.18 9.62
CA LEU A 78 -9.10 29.04 10.94
C LEU A 78 -8.33 29.81 12.02
N PRO A 79 -9.03 30.60 12.85
CA PRO A 79 -8.39 31.31 13.95
C PRO A 79 -8.00 30.35 15.09
N THR A 80 -6.73 30.35 15.50
CA THR A 80 -6.23 29.55 16.63
C THR A 80 -5.21 30.31 17.47
N LEU A 81 -5.19 30.03 18.77
CA LEU A 81 -4.15 30.48 19.70
C LEU A 81 -3.45 29.26 20.33
N PRO A 82 -2.14 29.06 20.16
CA PRO A 82 -1.23 29.80 19.26
C PRO A 82 -1.53 29.51 17.77
N PRO A 83 -1.04 30.33 16.82
CA PRO A 83 -1.35 30.21 15.39
C PRO A 83 -0.89 28.87 14.77
N ASP A 84 0.15 28.26 15.33
CA ASP A 84 0.73 26.98 14.92
C ASP A 84 0.12 25.76 15.62
N LYS A 85 -0.99 25.92 16.36
CA LYS A 85 -1.69 24.82 17.03
C LYS A 85 -2.00 23.69 16.04
N LYS A 86 -1.49 22.49 16.31
CA LYS A 86 -1.83 21.29 15.54
C LYS A 86 -3.28 20.92 15.81
N LEU A 87 -4.10 20.86 14.75
CA LEU A 87 -5.49 20.44 14.81
C LEU A 87 -5.66 19.12 14.05
N SER A 88 -6.46 18.22 14.61
CA SER A 88 -6.91 17.01 13.93
C SER A 88 -7.94 17.34 12.83
N LYS A 89 -8.23 16.36 11.96
CA LYS A 89 -9.21 16.54 10.88
C LYS A 89 -10.59 16.92 11.40
N ILE A 90 -11.03 16.27 12.47
CA ILE A 90 -12.34 16.56 13.06
C ILE A 90 -12.40 17.95 13.70
N GLU A 91 -11.32 18.38 14.35
CA GLU A 91 -11.26 19.72 14.96
C GLU A 91 -11.32 20.83 13.91
N ILE A 92 -10.60 20.67 12.80
CA ILE A 92 -10.63 21.63 11.68
C ILE A 92 -12.05 21.78 11.13
N LEU A 93 -12.76 20.66 10.91
CA LEU A 93 -14.14 20.72 10.42
C LEU A 93 -15.09 21.40 11.41
N ARG A 94 -15.00 21.05 12.69
CA ARG A 94 -15.82 21.67 13.74
C ARG A 94 -15.56 23.16 13.86
N LEU A 95 -14.29 23.56 13.88
CA LEU A 95 -13.89 24.96 14.00
C LEU A 95 -14.28 25.76 12.75
N ALA A 96 -14.21 25.18 11.56
CA ALA A 96 -14.68 25.82 10.33
C ALA A 96 -16.18 26.13 10.39
N ILE A 97 -17.00 25.16 10.82
CA ILE A 97 -18.45 25.36 10.99
C ILE A 97 -18.71 26.48 12.01
N CYS A 98 -18.07 26.41 13.19
CA CYS A 98 -18.23 27.44 14.21
C CYS A 98 -17.79 28.82 13.72
N TYR A 99 -16.71 28.90 12.95
CA TYR A 99 -16.18 30.17 12.46
C TYR A 99 -17.08 30.80 11.39
N ILE A 100 -17.62 30.01 10.46
CA ILE A 100 -18.63 30.49 9.50
C ILE A 100 -19.85 31.04 10.25
N SER A 101 -20.39 30.30 11.22
CA SER A 101 -21.54 30.76 12.01
C SER A 101 -21.24 32.04 12.79
N TYR A 102 -20.03 32.17 13.35
CA TYR A 102 -19.59 33.38 14.04
C TYR A 102 -19.54 34.57 13.09
N LEU A 103 -18.93 34.42 11.92
CA LEU A 103 -18.84 35.51 10.93
C LEU A 103 -20.23 35.94 10.44
N ASN A 104 -21.14 34.99 10.18
CA ASN A 104 -22.52 35.32 9.82
C ASN A 104 -23.20 36.15 10.92
N HIS A 105 -23.07 35.74 12.19
CA HIS A 105 -23.63 36.51 13.30
C HIS A 105 -23.05 37.93 13.41
N VAL A 106 -21.75 38.09 13.17
CA VAL A 106 -21.10 39.42 13.17
C VAL A 106 -21.58 40.31 12.01
N LEU A 107 -21.95 39.72 10.87
CA LEU A 107 -22.43 40.45 9.70
C LEU A 107 -23.93 40.78 9.75
N ASP A 108 -24.72 39.99 10.48
CA ASP A 108 -26.16 40.21 10.66
C ASP A 108 -26.48 41.26 11.75
N VAL A 109 -25.47 41.69 12.51
CA VAL A 109 -25.54 42.74 13.54
C VAL A 109 -25.05 44.07 12.97
#